data_AF-A0A7Y2BNT4-F1
#
_entry.id   AF-A0A7Y2BNT4-F1
#
_cell.length_a   1.000
_cell.length_b   1.000
_cell.length_c   1.000
_cell.angle_alpha   90.00
_cell.angle_beta   90.00
_cell.angle_gamma   90.00
#
_symmetry.space_group_name_H-M   'P 1'
#
loop_
_entity.id
_entity.type
_entity.pdbx_description
1 polymer ?
#
loop_
_entity_poly.entity_id
_entity_poly.type
_entity_poly.pdbx_seq_one_letter_code
_entity_poly.pdbx_strand_id
1 'polypeptide(L)' 'MSAPKLLALDTGLFDDAETLQEVVKLIAGSRTICLAPAEMSCDDWDKLLSDITAADKIITI' A
#
# COMPACT_ATOMS: atom_id res chain seq x y z
N MET A 1 -15.87 -16.24 -4.14
CA MET A 1 -14.85 -15.40 -4.80
C MET A 1 -14.09 -14.70 -3.71
N SER A 2 -12.76 -14.83 -3.65
CA SER A 2 -11.95 -14.09 -2.66
C SER A 2 -12.10 -12.59 -2.90
N ALA A 3 -12.20 -11.79 -1.84
CA ALA A 3 -12.24 -10.34 -1.96
C ALA A 3 -10.95 -9.84 -2.63
N PRO A 4 -11.02 -8.87 -3.57
CA PRO A 4 -9.85 -8.37 -4.27
C PRO A 4 -8.88 -7.71 -3.28
N LYS A 5 -7.61 -8.12 -3.31
CA LYS A 5 -6.56 -7.56 -2.46
C LYS A 5 -6.05 -6.26 -3.07
N LEU A 6 -6.39 -5.14 -2.44
CA LEU A 6 -5.89 -3.82 -2.81
C LEU A 6 -4.64 -3.49 -1.99
N LEU A 7 -3.55 -3.15 -2.65
CA LEU A 7 -2.37 -2.60 -2.00
C LEU A 7 -2.30 -1.10 -2.26
N ALA A 8 -2.31 -0.30 -1.20
CA ALA A 8 -2.07 1.13 -1.26
C ALA A 8 -0.63 1.43 -0.84
N LEU A 9 0.11 2.13 -1.69
CA LEU A 9 1.46 2.59 -1.42
C LEU A 9 1.40 4.07 -1.09
N ASP A 10 1.51 4.39 0.18
CA ASP A 10 1.56 5.77 0.64
C ASP A 10 3.00 6.28 0.51
N THR A 11 3.17 7.28 -0.35
CA THR A 11 4.48 7.87 -0.66
C THR A 11 4.81 9.06 0.22
N GLY A 12 3.87 9.52 1.06
CA GLY A 12 4.02 10.74 1.86
C GLY A 12 4.17 12.01 1.02
N LEU A 13 3.81 11.96 -0.27
CA LEU A 13 3.97 13.09 -1.21
C LEU A 13 2.79 14.06 -1.18
N PHE A 14 1.67 13.68 -0.59
CA PHE A 14 0.45 14.47 -0.55
C PHE A 14 0.13 14.87 0.90
N ASP A 15 0.06 16.17 1.16
CA ASP A 15 -0.23 16.74 2.49
C ASP A 15 -1.64 16.37 3.02
N ASP A 16 -2.56 15.96 2.14
CA ASP A 16 -3.95 15.59 2.47
C ASP A 16 -4.29 14.17 1.98
N ALA A 17 -3.37 13.23 2.21
CA ALA A 17 -3.59 11.81 1.92
C ALA A 17 -4.61 11.15 2.85
N GLU A 18 -5.01 11.81 3.95
CA GLU A 18 -5.84 11.24 5.01
C GLU A 18 -7.20 10.76 4.49
N THR A 19 -7.85 11.56 3.63
CA THR A 19 -9.14 11.20 3.01
C THR A 19 -9.02 9.93 2.16
N LEU A 20 -7.94 9.79 1.38
CA LEU A 20 -7.70 8.60 0.56
C LEU A 20 -7.36 7.38 1.42
N GLN A 21 -6.57 7.54 2.48
CA GLN A 21 -6.27 6.48 3.43
C GLN A 21 -7.54 5.95 4.11
N GLU A 22 -8.46 6.83 4.54
CA GLU A 22 -9.74 6.43 5.13
C GLU A 22 -10.62 5.67 4.13
N VAL A 23 -10.67 6.10 2.87
CA VAL A 23 -11.40 5.37 1.81
C VAL A 23 -10.81 3.97 1.59
N VAL A 24 -9.48 3.84 1.61
CA VAL A 24 -8.82 2.53 1.44
C VAL A 24 -9.16 1.58 2.59
N LYS A 25 -9.24 2.06 3.82
CA LYS A 25 -9.61 1.25 5.00
C LYS A 25 -11.00 0.62 4.87
N LEU A 26 -11.90 1.23 4.10
CA LEU A 26 -13.25 0.70 3.86
C LEU A 26 -13.30 -0.45 2.84
N ILE A 27 -12.22 -0.67 2.09
CA ILE A 27 -12.14 -1.72 1.06
C ILE A 27 -11.70 -3.04 1.72
N ALA A 28 -12.58 -4.04 1.73
CA ALA A 28 -12.27 -5.34 2.33
C ALA A 28 -11.07 -6.00 1.64
N GLY A 29 -10.07 -6.41 2.43
CA GLY A 29 -8.82 -7.00 1.91
C GLY A 29 -7.80 -5.97 1.43
N SER A 30 -8.00 -4.69 1.71
CA SER A 30 -7.00 -3.67 1.45
C SER A 30 -5.88 -3.67 2.50
N ARG A 31 -4.70 -3.23 2.08
CA ARG A 31 -3.55 -2.99 2.94
C ARG A 31 -2.83 -1.73 2.48
N THR A 32 -2.41 -0.89 3.41
CA THR A 32 -1.59 0.29 3.12
C THR A 32 -0.16 0.06 3.62
N ILE A 33 0.81 0.44 2.80
CA ILE A 33 2.25 0.46 3.15
C ILE A 33 2.75 1.87 2.94
N CYS A 34 3.29 2.48 4.00
CA CYS A 34 3.99 3.74 3.91
C CYS A 34 5.43 3.50 3.44
N LEU A 35 5.82 4.14 2.35
CA LEU A 35 7.15 4.03 1.76
C LEU A 35 8.07 5.06 2.39
N ALA A 36 9.14 4.59 3.02
CA ALA A 36 10.23 5.42 3.52
C ALA A 36 11.54 4.97 2.88
N PRO A 37 11.82 5.30 1.60
CA PRO A 37 12.94 4.71 0.85
C PRO A 37 14.32 4.87 1.51
N ALA A 38 14.51 5.95 2.27
CA ALA A 38 15.76 6.21 3.00
C ALA A 38 15.94 5.33 4.24
N GLU A 39 14.86 4.75 4.78
CA GLU A 39 14.84 3.96 6.01
C GLU A 39 14.62 2.47 5.76
N MET A 40 14.15 2.10 4.55
CA MET A 40 13.85 0.73 4.17
C MET A 40 15.11 -0.09 3.90
N SER A 41 15.21 -1.24 4.57
CA SER A 41 16.24 -2.24 4.33
C SER A 41 15.93 -3.05 3.06
N CYS A 42 16.92 -3.82 2.57
CA CYS A 42 16.70 -4.75 1.45
C CYS A 42 15.55 -5.74 1.72
N ASP A 43 15.44 -6.24 2.96
CA ASP A 43 14.38 -7.17 3.35
C ASP A 43 12.99 -6.51 3.29
N ASP A 44 12.90 -5.22 3.58
CA ASP A 44 11.64 -4.48 3.47
C ASP A 44 11.23 -4.30 2.00
N TRP A 45 12.21 -4.09 1.12
CA TRP A 45 12.00 -4.06 -0.32
C TRP A 45 11.56 -5.42 -0.87
N ASP A 46 12.16 -6.52 -0.43
CA ASP A 46 11.77 -7.87 -0.84
C ASP A 46 10.34 -8.23 -0.39
N LYS A 47 9.97 -7.82 0.84
CA LYS A 47 8.58 -7.94 1.33
C LYS A 47 7.62 -7.10 0.50
N LEU A 48 7.98 -5.86 0.19
CA LEU A 48 7.17 -4.98 -0.65
C LEU A 48 6.95 -5.58 -2.03
N LEU A 49 8.00 -6.12 -2.66
CA LEU A 49 7.91 -6.80 -3.95
C LEU A 49 6.96 -8.01 -3.86
N SER A 50 7.07 -8.79 -2.80
CA SER A 50 6.17 -9.92 -2.55
C SER A 50 4.71 -9.46 -2.41
N ASP A 51 4.46 -8.40 -1.65
CA ASP A 51 3.13 -7.80 -1.47
C ASP A 51 2.56 -7.27 -2.80
N ILE A 52 3.39 -6.60 -3.62
CA ILE A 52 3.04 -6.12 -4.97
C ILE A 52 2.62 -7.28 -5.88
N THR A 53 3.39 -8.38 -5.89
CA THR A 53 3.07 -9.54 -6.74
C THR A 53 1.83 -10.31 -6.30
N ALA A 54 1.44 -10.19 -5.02
CA ALA A 54 0.28 -10.84 -4.45
C ALA A 54 -1.00 -9.99 -4.49
N ALA A 55 -0.90 -8.71 -4.88
CA ALA A 55 -2.03 -7.78 -4.94
C ALA A 55 -2.78 -7.89 -6.28
N ASP A 56 -4.11 -7.81 -6.21
CA ASP A 56 -4.95 -7.76 -7.42
C ASP A 56 -4.95 -6.36 -8.03
N LYS A 57 -4.80 -5.34 -7.18
CA LYS A 57 -4.76 -3.92 -7.58
C LYS A 57 -3.77 -3.18 -6.70
N ILE A 58 -3.07 -2.22 -7.29
CA ILE A 58 -2.14 -1.34 -6.61
C ILE A 58 -2.54 0.10 -6.89
N ILE A 59 -2.59 0.91 -5.85
CA ILE A 59 -2.77 2.36 -5.96
C ILE A 59 -1.67 3.06 -5.18
N THR A 60 -1.31 4.25 -5.63
CA THR A 60 -0.33 5.10 -4.96
C THR A 60 -1.08 6.26 -4.31
N ILE A 61 -0.78 6.52 -3.04
CA ILE A 61 -1.33 7.62 -2.26
C ILE A 61 -0.21 8.61 -1.96
#